data_AF-A0A8S3PV53-F1
#
_entry.id   AF-A0A8S3PV53-F1
#
_cell.length_a   1.000
_cell.length_b   1.000
_cell.length_c   1.000
_cell.angle_alpha   90.00
_cell.angle_beta   90.00
_cell.angle_gamma   90.00
#
_symmetry.space_group_name_H-M   'P 1'
#
loop_
_entity.id
_entity.type
_entity.pdbx_description
1 polymer ?
#
loop_
_entity_poly.entity_id
_entity_poly.type
_entity_poly.pdbx_seq_one_letter_code
_entity_poly.pdbx_strand_id
1 'polypeptide(L)'
;MYKTQGNTALHDCAESGSLDIMKLLLKHGAKMEKDAYGMTPLMAASVAGFSKIVEFLIGRQECTKHERIDALELLGATYVDKKRDMLGAINFWRQAMEDRSNDPSLPKPKQGSQVAAYENSEEVTNLDELDELISDPDDMRMQALLVRERILGPAHPVILYTLQRCIICRYG
;
A
#
# COMPACT_ATOMS: atom_id res chain seq x y z
N MET A 1 7.20 8.06 15.37
CA MET A 1 6.08 8.85 14.82
C MET A 1 6.67 10.13 14.27
N TYR A 2 6.84 10.23 12.95
CA TYR A 2 7.34 11.44 12.31
C TYR A 2 6.13 12.27 11.91
N LYS A 3 5.81 13.34 12.64
CA LYS A 3 4.75 14.27 12.23
C LYS A 3 5.29 15.07 11.06
N THR A 4 4.86 14.73 9.85
CA THR A 4 5.32 15.34 8.61
C THR A 4 4.74 16.73 8.46
N GLN A 5 5.48 17.65 7.85
CA GLN A 5 4.89 18.93 7.43
C GLN A 5 3.77 18.62 6.42
N GLY A 6 2.62 19.29 6.53
CA GLY A 6 1.46 19.01 5.67
C GLY A 6 0.51 17.92 6.17
N ASN A 7 0.76 17.28 7.32
CA ASN A 7 -0.22 16.35 7.90
C ASN A 7 -1.54 17.08 8.23
N THR A 8 -2.64 16.56 7.69
CA THR A 8 -4.00 17.05 7.94
C THR A 8 -4.69 16.19 9.01
N ALA A 9 -5.80 16.67 9.57
CA ALA A 9 -6.60 15.90 10.54
C ALA A 9 -7.09 14.55 9.97
N LEU A 10 -7.24 14.44 8.64
CA LEU A 10 -7.58 13.17 7.99
C LEU A 10 -6.41 12.18 8.02
N HIS A 11 -5.16 12.65 7.92
CA HIS A 11 -3.98 11.80 8.10
C HIS A 11 -3.90 11.27 9.53
N ASP A 12 -4.12 12.12 10.53
CA ASP A 12 -4.14 11.68 11.93
C ASP A 12 -5.24 10.63 12.17
N CYS A 13 -6.41 10.76 11.54
CA CYS A 13 -7.46 9.74 11.61
C CYS A 13 -7.07 8.44 10.90
N ALA A 14 -6.41 8.54 9.74
CA ALA A 14 -5.93 7.40 8.97
C ALA A 14 -4.84 6.62 9.73
N GLU A 15 -3.94 7.30 10.42
CA GLU A 15 -2.86 6.70 11.22
C GLU A 15 -3.32 6.16 12.57
N SER A 16 -4.41 6.70 13.13
CA SER A 16 -4.98 6.24 14.42
C SER A 16 -6.08 5.19 14.27
N GLY A 17 -6.62 4.98 13.07
CA GLY A 17 -7.76 4.09 12.87
C GLY A 17 -9.11 4.70 13.26
N SER A 18 -9.18 6.03 13.39
CA SER A 18 -10.37 6.77 13.87
C SER A 18 -11.40 6.99 12.76
N LEU A 19 -12.06 5.93 12.31
CA LEU A 19 -13.04 5.97 11.21
C LEU A 19 -14.20 6.95 11.46
N ASP A 20 -14.74 6.99 12.68
CA ASP A 20 -15.90 7.84 12.98
C ASP A 20 -15.55 9.33 12.95
N ILE A 21 -14.35 9.69 13.43
CA ILE A 21 -13.82 11.05 13.35
C ILE A 21 -13.55 11.42 11.90
N MET A 22 -12.96 10.49 11.11
CA MET A 22 -12.74 10.71 9.69
C MET A 22 -14.04 11.00 8.93
N LYS A 23 -15.10 10.22 9.18
CA LYS A 23 -16.44 10.44 8.61
C LYS A 23 -16.98 11.83 8.97
N LEU A 24 -16.82 12.24 10.23
CA LEU A 24 -17.24 13.56 10.69
C LEU A 24 -16.49 14.68 9.96
N LEU A 25 -15.17 14.59 9.86
CA LEU A 25 -14.34 15.58 9.18
C LEU A 25 -14.71 15.72 7.71
N LEU A 26 -14.88 14.59 7.00
CA LEU A 26 -15.30 14.59 5.59
C LEU A 26 -16.71 15.15 5.41
N LYS A 27 -17.63 14.88 6.35
CA LYS A 27 -18.97 15.48 6.36
C LYS A 27 -18.92 17.01 6.49
N HIS A 28 -17.92 17.54 7.20
CA HIS A 28 -17.68 18.97 7.34
C HIS A 28 -16.81 19.58 6.23
N GLY A 29 -16.59 18.86 5.12
CA GLY A 29 -15.88 19.38 3.95
C GLY A 29 -14.36 19.35 4.05
N ALA A 30 -13.79 18.53 4.95
CA ALA A 30 -12.36 18.27 4.95
C ALA A 30 -11.93 17.66 3.61
N LYS A 31 -10.82 18.16 3.04
CA LYS A 31 -10.29 17.71 1.76
C LYS A 31 -9.22 16.65 1.95
N MET A 32 -9.22 15.63 1.08
CA MET A 32 -8.18 14.60 1.02
C MET A 32 -6.96 15.11 0.25
N GLU A 33 -6.21 16.00 0.88
CA GLU A 33 -4.97 16.56 0.31
C GLU A 33 -3.77 15.68 0.61
N LYS A 34 -2.70 15.81 -0.19
CA LYS A 34 -1.43 15.11 0.02
C LYS A 34 -0.59 15.83 1.08
N ASP A 35 0.14 15.09 1.90
CA ASP A 35 1.15 15.64 2.79
C ASP A 35 2.44 16.04 2.04
N ALA A 36 3.47 16.51 2.76
CA ALA A 36 4.75 16.91 2.13
C ALA A 36 5.53 15.75 1.49
N TYR A 37 5.19 14.51 1.79
CA TYR A 37 5.78 13.31 1.18
C TYR A 37 4.95 12.80 0.00
N GLY A 38 3.86 13.49 -0.35
CA GLY A 38 2.94 13.08 -1.41
C GLY A 38 1.94 12.00 -0.97
N MET A 39 1.89 11.67 0.33
CA MET A 39 0.97 10.68 0.87
C MET A 39 -0.42 11.27 0.99
N THR A 40 -1.44 10.53 0.52
CA THR A 40 -2.84 10.86 0.81
C THR A 40 -3.28 10.22 2.12
N PRO A 41 -4.38 10.68 2.75
CA PRO A 41 -4.97 10.00 3.90
C PRO A 41 -5.31 8.52 3.62
N LEU A 42 -5.64 8.20 2.37
CA LEU A 42 -5.88 6.82 1.92
C LEU A 42 -4.59 5.98 1.97
N MET A 43 -3.48 6.49 1.44
CA MET A 43 -2.18 5.80 1.51
C MET A 43 -1.71 5.65 2.95
N ALA A 44 -1.92 6.67 3.80
CA ALA A 44 -1.59 6.60 5.22
C ALA A 44 -2.36 5.49 5.94
N ALA A 45 -3.65 5.32 5.64
CA ALA A 45 -4.48 4.24 6.19
C ALA A 45 -3.98 2.86 5.72
N SER A 46 -3.57 2.72 4.46
CA SER A 46 -2.99 1.49 3.93
C SER A 46 -1.67 1.12 4.59
N VAL A 47 -0.76 2.08 4.78
CA VAL A 47 0.52 1.86 5.50
C VAL A 47 0.28 1.51 6.97
N ALA A 48 -0.72 2.12 7.60
CA ALA A 48 -1.09 1.84 8.98
C ALA A 48 -1.80 0.46 9.12
N GLY A 49 -2.43 -0.03 8.06
CA GLY A 49 -3.11 -1.32 8.01
C GLY A 49 -4.55 -1.28 8.52
N PHE A 50 -5.24 -0.13 8.39
CA PHE A 50 -6.64 0.03 8.79
C PHE A 50 -7.58 -0.21 7.61
N SER A 51 -7.84 -1.48 7.30
CA SER A 51 -8.69 -1.88 6.15
C SER A 51 -10.06 -1.20 6.14
N LYS A 52 -10.72 -1.04 7.30
CA LYS A 52 -12.03 -0.38 7.40
C LYS A 52 -12.01 1.08 6.92
N ILE A 53 -10.90 1.79 7.11
CA ILE A 53 -10.73 3.15 6.60
C ILE A 53 -10.48 3.11 5.10
N VAL A 54 -9.62 2.20 4.64
CA VAL A 54 -9.33 2.02 3.21
C VAL A 54 -10.62 1.71 2.45
N GLU A 55 -11.40 0.71 2.88
CA GLU A 55 -12.70 0.34 2.31
C GLU A 55 -13.68 1.50 2.26
N PHE A 56 -13.72 2.33 3.32
CA PHE A 56 -14.58 3.50 3.35
C PHE A 56 -14.14 4.57 2.35
N LEU A 57 -12.83 4.84 2.25
CA LEU A 57 -12.29 5.89 1.38
C LEU A 57 -12.32 5.51 -0.10
N ILE A 58 -12.00 4.26 -0.47
CA ILE A 58 -12.04 3.80 -1.87
C ILE A 58 -13.45 3.83 -2.48
N GLY A 59 -14.49 3.81 -1.64
CA GLY A 59 -15.88 3.94 -2.08
C GLY A 59 -16.32 5.39 -2.33
N ARG A 60 -15.45 6.37 -2.08
CA ARG A 60 -15.77 7.78 -2.27
C ARG A 60 -15.40 8.27 -3.67
N GLN A 61 -16.13 9.27 -4.13
CA GLN A 61 -15.93 9.85 -5.46
C GLN A 61 -14.65 10.67 -5.59
N GLU A 62 -14.08 11.17 -4.47
CA GLU A 62 -12.86 11.96 -4.53
C GLU A 62 -11.59 11.11 -4.72
N CYS A 63 -11.68 9.77 -4.58
CA CYS A 63 -10.58 8.86 -4.84
C CYS A 63 -10.58 8.41 -6.30
N THR A 64 -9.47 8.63 -6.99
CA THR A 64 -9.29 8.12 -8.35
C THR A 64 -9.11 6.60 -8.35
N LYS A 65 -9.39 5.94 -9.49
CA LYS A 65 -9.14 4.51 -9.65
C LYS A 65 -7.67 4.15 -9.38
N HIS A 66 -6.75 5.00 -9.81
CA HIS A 66 -5.31 4.80 -9.58
C HIS A 66 -4.98 4.79 -8.08
N GLU A 67 -5.50 5.77 -7.33
CA GLU A 67 -5.30 5.84 -5.87
C GLU A 67 -5.92 4.65 -5.13
N ARG A 68 -7.08 4.16 -5.60
CA ARG A 68 -7.70 2.94 -5.07
C ARG A 68 -6.80 1.72 -5.25
N ILE A 69 -6.27 1.53 -6.45
CA ILE A 69 -5.40 0.39 -6.77
C ILE A 69 -4.12 0.45 -5.94
N ASP A 70 -3.44 1.60 -5.90
CA ASP A 70 -2.23 1.77 -5.10
C ASP A 70 -2.50 1.53 -3.61
N ALA A 71 -3.65 2.00 -3.10
CA ALA A 71 -4.03 1.80 -1.72
C ALA A 71 -4.25 0.32 -1.37
N LEU A 72 -4.88 -0.46 -2.26
CA LEU A 72 -5.09 -1.89 -2.07
C LEU A 72 -3.76 -2.66 -2.17
N GLU A 73 -2.90 -2.33 -3.13
CA GLU A 73 -1.57 -2.91 -3.27
C GLU A 73 -0.73 -2.68 -2.00
N LEU A 74 -0.73 -1.45 -1.49
CA LEU A 74 -0.01 -1.06 -0.28
C LEU A 74 -0.61 -1.67 1.00
N LEU A 75 -1.92 -1.86 1.05
CA LEU A 75 -2.60 -2.53 2.15
C LEU A 75 -2.21 -4.01 2.18
N GLY A 76 -2.19 -4.69 1.03
CA GLY A 76 -1.73 -6.07 0.92
C GLY A 76 -0.29 -6.23 1.40
N ALA A 77 0.61 -5.34 0.96
CA ALA A 77 2.00 -5.32 1.43
C ALA A 77 2.09 -5.14 2.96
N THR A 78 1.22 -4.33 3.55
CA THR A 78 1.14 -4.11 5.00
C THR A 78 0.62 -5.34 5.75
N TYR A 79 -0.27 -6.11 5.15
CA TYR A 79 -0.77 -7.36 5.73
C TYR A 79 0.32 -8.45 5.81
N VAL A 80 1.17 -8.53 4.79
CA VAL A 80 2.37 -9.39 4.81
C VAL A 80 3.27 -9.05 6.01
N ASP A 81 3.67 -7.79 6.15
CA ASP A 81 4.73 -7.43 7.10
C ASP A 81 4.25 -7.19 8.54
N LYS A 82 3.11 -6.52 8.70
CA LYS A 82 2.61 -6.12 10.03
C LYS A 82 1.61 -7.11 10.61
N LYS A 83 0.76 -7.71 9.77
CA LYS A 83 -0.31 -8.60 10.21
C LYS A 83 0.05 -10.08 10.12
N ARG A 84 1.09 -10.43 9.33
CA ARG A 84 1.45 -11.81 8.99
C ARG A 84 0.26 -12.59 8.41
N ASP A 85 -0.60 -11.88 7.68
CA ASP A 85 -1.80 -12.41 7.06
C ASP A 85 -1.63 -12.42 5.55
N MET A 86 -1.05 -13.52 5.05
CA MET A 86 -0.75 -13.71 3.64
C MET A 86 -2.04 -13.85 2.81
N LEU A 87 -3.06 -14.53 3.34
CA LEU A 87 -4.33 -14.72 2.64
C LEU A 87 -5.07 -13.40 2.45
N GLY A 88 -5.10 -12.57 3.50
CA GLY A 88 -5.62 -11.21 3.41
C GLY A 88 -4.86 -10.36 2.40
N ALA A 89 -3.52 -10.47 2.37
CA ALA A 89 -2.69 -9.77 1.41
C ALA A 89 -3.02 -10.14 -0.05
N ILE A 90 -3.10 -11.44 -0.35
CA ILE A 90 -3.46 -11.95 -1.68
C ILE A 90 -4.83 -11.44 -2.11
N ASN A 91 -5.82 -11.41 -1.21
CA ASN A 91 -7.16 -10.91 -1.55
C ASN A 91 -7.15 -9.44 -1.96
N PHE A 92 -6.37 -8.59 -1.27
CA PHE A 92 -6.23 -7.18 -1.67
C PHE A 92 -5.47 -7.02 -2.98
N TRP A 93 -4.41 -7.79 -3.21
CA TRP A 93 -3.67 -7.77 -4.47
C TRP A 93 -4.50 -8.27 -5.65
N ARG A 94 -5.30 -9.33 -5.45
CA ARG A 94 -6.25 -9.84 -6.45
C ARG A 94 -7.27 -8.77 -6.84
N GLN A 95 -7.86 -8.11 -5.84
CA GLN A 95 -8.82 -7.02 -6.09
C GLN A 95 -8.18 -5.86 -6.87
N ALA A 96 -6.95 -5.47 -6.52
CA ALA A 96 -6.22 -4.43 -7.23
C ALA A 96 -5.90 -4.83 -8.69
N MET A 97 -5.56 -6.10 -8.92
CA MET A 97 -5.31 -6.62 -10.27
C MET A 97 -6.57 -6.68 -11.12
N GLU A 98 -7.69 -7.13 -10.56
CA GLU A 98 -8.99 -7.11 -11.24
C GLU A 98 -9.39 -5.68 -11.65
N ASP A 99 -9.17 -4.71 -10.76
CA ASP A 99 -9.38 -3.29 -11.08
C ASP A 99 -8.51 -2.81 -12.27
N ARG A 100 -7.25 -3.28 -12.37
CA ARG A 100 -6.36 -3.00 -13.52
C ARG A 100 -6.82 -3.72 -14.79
N SER A 101 -7.21 -4.99 -14.71
CA SER A 101 -7.69 -5.76 -15.85
C SER A 101 -8.96 -5.18 -16.47
N ASN A 102 -9.81 -4.58 -15.63
CA ASN A 102 -11.03 -3.91 -16.07
C ASN A 102 -10.78 -2.53 -16.73
N ASP A 103 -9.58 -1.96 -16.61
CA ASP A 103 -9.25 -0.64 -17.16
C ASP A 103 -7.85 -0.63 -17.83
N PRO A 104 -7.76 -0.90 -19.14
CA PRO A 104 -6.50 -0.95 -19.88
C PRO A 104 -5.69 0.34 -19.86
N SER A 105 -6.27 1.46 -19.41
CA SER A 105 -5.58 2.75 -19.27
C SER A 105 -4.66 2.82 -18.04
N LEU A 106 -4.70 1.81 -17.15
CA LEU A 106 -3.93 1.75 -15.90
C LEU A 106 -2.92 0.59 -15.88
N PRO A 107 -1.99 0.49 -16.85
CA PRO A 107 -1.02 -0.59 -16.89
C PRO A 107 -0.12 -0.53 -15.65
N LYS A 108 0.29 -1.70 -15.16
CA LYS A 108 1.26 -1.78 -14.08
C LYS A 108 2.59 -1.18 -14.56
N PRO A 109 3.19 -0.22 -13.82
CA PRO A 109 4.44 0.39 -14.26
C PRO A 109 5.54 -0.68 -14.39
N LYS A 110 6.28 -0.69 -15.50
CA LYS A 110 7.48 -1.53 -15.64
C LYS A 110 8.51 -1.04 -14.63
N GLN A 111 8.92 -1.91 -13.72
CA GLN A 111 9.94 -1.57 -12.72
C GLN A 111 11.26 -1.21 -13.41
N GLY A 112 11.86 -0.11 -12.96
CA GLY A 112 13.18 0.34 -13.41
C GLY A 112 14.26 -0.19 -12.49
N SER A 113 15.26 -0.88 -13.08
CA SER A 113 16.47 -1.45 -12.49
C SER A 113 16.28 -2.47 -11.36
N GLN A 114 16.62 -3.72 -11.66
CA GLN A 114 16.78 -4.81 -10.70
C GLN A 114 17.69 -4.37 -9.55
N VAL A 115 17.15 -4.30 -8.34
CA VAL A 115 17.97 -4.08 -7.15
C VAL A 115 18.47 -5.45 -6.70
N ALA A 116 19.79 -5.63 -6.61
CA ALA A 116 20.39 -6.91 -6.18
C ALA A 116 19.92 -7.36 -4.78
N ALA A 117 19.48 -6.40 -3.94
CA ALA A 117 18.87 -6.67 -2.64
C ALA A 117 17.50 -7.37 -2.73
N TYR A 118 16.85 -7.35 -3.91
CA TYR A 118 15.60 -8.04 -4.18
C TYR A 118 15.76 -9.33 -4.99
N GLU A 119 16.98 -9.90 -5.08
CA GLU A 119 17.22 -11.18 -5.79
C GLU A 119 16.78 -11.20 -7.27
N ASN A 120 16.59 -10.02 -7.87
CA ASN A 120 15.98 -9.84 -9.21
C ASN A 120 14.51 -10.27 -9.30
N SER A 121 13.79 -10.35 -8.17
CA SER A 121 12.33 -10.55 -8.15
C SER A 121 11.63 -9.38 -8.84
N GLU A 122 10.56 -9.70 -9.57
CA GLU A 122 9.71 -8.73 -10.27
C GLU A 122 8.31 -8.73 -9.65
N GLU A 123 7.60 -7.59 -9.74
CA GLU A 123 6.23 -7.53 -9.26
C GLU A 123 5.28 -8.36 -10.12
N VAL A 124 4.44 -9.19 -9.47
CA VAL A 124 3.43 -9.99 -10.20
C VAL A 124 2.50 -9.11 -11.06
N THR A 125 2.24 -9.53 -12.29
CA THR A 125 1.55 -8.73 -13.32
C THR A 125 0.16 -9.25 -13.69
N ASN A 126 -0.13 -10.51 -13.36
CA ASN A 126 -1.39 -11.18 -13.67
C ASN A 126 -1.84 -12.08 -12.51
N LEU A 127 -3.07 -12.61 -12.63
CA LEU A 127 -3.70 -13.41 -11.58
C LEU A 127 -3.04 -14.78 -11.40
N ASP A 128 -2.51 -15.38 -12.47
CA ASP A 128 -1.86 -16.69 -12.40
C ASP A 128 -0.56 -16.60 -11.59
N GLU A 129 0.27 -15.59 -11.86
CA GLU A 129 1.48 -15.27 -11.08
C GLU A 129 1.14 -14.97 -9.60
N LEU A 130 0.01 -14.33 -9.33
CA LEU A 130 -0.45 -14.06 -7.97
C LEU A 130 -0.85 -15.34 -7.23
N ASP A 131 -1.47 -16.30 -7.92
CA ASP A 131 -1.86 -17.58 -7.33
C ASP A 131 -0.64 -18.48 -7.08
N GLU A 132 0.43 -18.39 -7.87
CA GLU A 132 1.69 -19.06 -7.57
C GLU A 132 2.38 -18.47 -6.33
N LEU A 133 2.32 -17.15 -6.19
CA LEU A 133 2.96 -16.39 -5.10
C LEU A 133 2.54 -16.85 -3.70
N ILE A 134 1.30 -17.36 -3.53
CA ILE A 134 0.82 -17.85 -2.22
C ILE A 134 1.64 -19.03 -1.69
N SER A 135 2.32 -19.76 -2.57
CA SER A 135 3.08 -20.96 -2.25
C SER A 135 4.42 -20.64 -1.57
N ASP A 136 4.93 -19.43 -1.78
CA ASP A 136 6.23 -19.01 -1.27
C ASP A 136 6.12 -17.72 -0.41
N PRO A 137 6.17 -17.84 0.94
CA PRO A 137 6.13 -16.69 1.83
C PRO A 137 7.27 -15.69 1.65
N ASP A 138 8.40 -16.12 1.10
CA ASP A 138 9.54 -15.26 0.83
C ASP A 138 9.29 -14.40 -0.40
N ASP A 139 8.77 -14.96 -1.49
CA ASP A 139 8.37 -14.18 -2.66
C ASP A 139 7.26 -13.18 -2.32
N MET A 140 6.32 -13.55 -1.45
CA MET A 140 5.31 -12.61 -0.93
C MET A 140 5.93 -11.40 -0.22
N ARG A 141 7.02 -11.59 0.53
CA ARG A 141 7.73 -10.48 1.18
C ARG A 141 8.46 -9.62 0.15
N MET A 142 9.06 -10.23 -0.87
CA MET A 142 9.70 -9.50 -1.97
C MET A 142 8.68 -8.66 -2.73
N GLN A 143 7.54 -9.23 -3.08
CA GLN A 143 6.40 -8.52 -3.65
C GLN A 143 5.99 -7.32 -2.80
N ALA A 144 5.85 -7.51 -1.48
CA ALA A 144 5.47 -6.43 -0.57
C ALA A 144 6.51 -5.29 -0.50
N LEU A 145 7.79 -5.58 -0.65
CA LEU A 145 8.86 -4.58 -0.71
C LEU A 145 8.81 -3.81 -2.03
N LEU A 146 8.74 -4.53 -3.15
CA LEU A 146 8.67 -3.95 -4.49
C LEU A 146 7.46 -3.01 -4.66
N VAL A 147 6.28 -3.45 -4.21
CA VAL A 147 5.05 -2.63 -4.22
C VAL A 147 5.24 -1.33 -3.44
N ARG A 148 5.86 -1.39 -2.26
CA ARG A 148 6.10 -0.19 -1.44
C ARG A 148 7.06 0.77 -2.10
N GLU A 149 8.13 0.26 -2.69
CA GLU A 149 9.11 1.10 -3.36
C GLU A 149 8.52 1.81 -4.57
N ARG A 150 7.73 1.09 -5.37
CA ARG A 150 7.04 1.69 -6.51
C ARG A 150 6.06 2.80 -6.10
N ILE A 151 5.27 2.57 -5.05
CA ILE A 151 4.19 3.49 -4.65
C ILE A 151 4.70 4.68 -3.82
N LEU A 152 5.59 4.43 -2.86
CA LEU A 152 6.07 5.45 -1.92
C LEU A 152 7.36 6.15 -2.38
N GLY A 153 8.12 5.48 -3.25
CA GLY A 153 9.43 5.95 -3.71
C GLY A 153 10.55 5.70 -2.68
N PRO A 154 11.81 5.47 -3.13
CA PRO A 154 12.91 4.96 -2.31
C PRO A 154 13.32 5.86 -1.15
N ALA A 155 13.01 7.16 -1.22
CA ALA A 155 13.33 8.14 -0.18
C ALA A 155 12.33 8.13 0.99
N HIS A 156 11.24 7.36 0.91
CA HIS A 156 10.21 7.39 1.94
C HIS A 156 10.67 6.66 3.22
N PRO A 157 10.55 7.27 4.42
CA PRO A 157 11.06 6.69 5.68
C PRO A 157 10.51 5.29 6.00
N VAL A 158 9.28 4.99 5.56
CA VAL A 158 8.63 3.68 5.73
C VAL A 158 9.41 2.56 5.03
N ILE A 159 10.01 2.84 3.85
CA ILE A 159 10.76 1.83 3.11
C ILE A 159 12.04 1.47 3.87
N LEU A 160 12.78 2.47 4.35
CA LEU A 160 14.01 2.26 5.12
C LEU A 160 13.75 1.39 6.37
N TYR A 161 12.65 1.65 7.08
CA TYR A 161 12.25 0.84 8.23
C TYR A 161 11.87 -0.60 7.85
N THR A 162 11.18 -0.78 6.72
CA THR A 162 10.72 -2.09 6.25
C THR A 162 11.88 -2.94 5.73
N LEU A 163 12.79 -2.35 4.93
CA LEU A 163 14.02 -2.99 4.45
C LEU A 163 14.91 -3.45 5.60
N GLN A 164 15.13 -2.61 6.61
CA GLN A 164 15.89 -2.99 7.80
C GLN A 164 15.29 -4.24 8.47
N ARG A 165 13.97 -4.33 8.60
CA ARG A 165 13.30 -5.50 9.18
C ARG A 165 13.41 -6.76 8.33
N CYS A 166 13.24 -6.66 7.02
CA CYS A 166 13.33 -7.82 6.12
C CYS A 166 14.76 -8.37 6.03
N ILE A 167 15.77 -7.50 5.94
CA ILE A 167 17.19 -7.91 5.92
C ILE A 167 17.59 -8.54 7.25
N ILE A 168 17.18 -7.97 8.39
CA ILE A 168 17.51 -8.52 9.72
C ILE A 168 16.85 -9.89 9.96
N CYS A 169 15.63 -10.13 9.47
CA CYS A 169 14.94 -11.42 9.64
C CYS A 169 15.51 -12.55 8.77
N ARG A 170 16.20 -12.26 7.65
CA ARG A 170 16.81 -13.30 6.78
C ARG A 170 18.25 -13.67 7.19
N TYR A 171 18.99 -12.76 7.82
CA TYR A 171 20.40 -12.97 8.20
C TYR A 171 20.65 -13.07 9.72
N GLY A 172 19.59 -13.24 10.53
CA GLY A 172 19.65 -13.30 11.99
C GLY A 172 19.23 -14.65 12.56
#